data_AF-A0A819RCC5-F1
#
_entry.id   AF-A0A819RCC5-F1
#
_cell.length_a   1.000
_cell.length_b   1.000
_cell.length_c   1.000
_cell.angle_alpha   90.00
_cell.angle_beta   90.00
_cell.angle_gamma   90.00
#
_symmetry.space_group_name_H-M   'P 1'
#
loop_
_entity.id
_entity.type
_entity.pdbx_description
1 polymer ?
#
loop_
_entity_poly.entity_id
_entity_poly.type
_entity_poly.pdbx_seq_one_letter_code
_entity_poly.pdbx_strand_id
1 'polypeptide(L)'
;MYILDSDFYEILFLLYCFLRIKSFQQRKNSIYKIPEDVNTFGAEQQQQAVDGWSLAGHIQRVLANDAEYMPYFLALLVFTFCAMTFISQYSQYFLARVLVYGILFTIGRYIHTISYLIGNIYGRILGFLITVIVLFVTSIDHVYYITKGLYNLKPNP
;
A
#
# COMPACT_ATOMS: atom_id res chain seq x y z
N MET A 1 16.65 -23.26 -3.86
CA MET A 1 17.50 -22.28 -4.55
C MET A 1 16.61 -21.06 -4.82
N TYR A 2 16.85 -19.97 -4.09
CA TYR A 2 15.96 -18.81 -4.03
C TYR A 2 16.13 -17.95 -5.27
N ILE A 3 15.17 -18.02 -6.20
CA ILE A 3 14.97 -16.96 -7.20
C ILE A 3 13.94 -16.01 -6.58
N LEU A 4 14.43 -15.08 -5.78
CA LEU A 4 13.74 -13.80 -5.63
C LEU A 4 14.09 -13.04 -6.91
N ASP A 5 13.19 -13.12 -7.89
CA ASP A 5 13.35 -12.46 -9.19
C ASP A 5 13.60 -10.96 -9.02
N SER A 6 14.38 -10.37 -9.93
CA SER A 6 14.62 -8.92 -10.02
C SER A 6 13.33 -8.12 -9.90
N ASP A 7 12.25 -8.66 -10.45
CA ASP A 7 10.92 -8.05 -10.53
C ASP A 7 10.30 -7.81 -9.15
N PHE A 8 10.59 -8.67 -8.16
CA PHE A 8 10.14 -8.49 -6.79
C PHE A 8 10.84 -7.31 -6.10
N TYR A 9 12.15 -7.18 -6.34
CA TYR A 9 12.94 -6.06 -5.83
C TYR A 9 12.57 -4.74 -6.52
N GLU A 10 12.26 -4.77 -7.82
CA GLU A 10 11.79 -3.59 -8.56
C GLU A 10 10.47 -3.05 -8.00
N ILE A 11 9.55 -3.93 -7.58
CA ILE A 11 8.28 -3.49 -6.99
C ILE A 11 8.47 -2.96 -5.56
N LEU A 12 9.31 -3.62 -4.74
CA LEU A 12 9.71 -3.06 -3.44
C LEU A 12 10.37 -1.69 -3.61
N PHE A 13 11.17 -1.51 -4.66
CA PHE A 13 11.79 -0.24 -5.02
C PHE A 13 10.75 0.80 -5.45
N LEU A 14 9.74 0.44 -6.26
CA LEU A 14 8.65 1.33 -6.62
C LEU A 14 7.81 1.74 -5.40
N LEU A 15 7.51 0.80 -4.49
CA LEU A 15 6.82 1.07 -3.24
C LEU A 15 7.63 2.00 -2.33
N TYR A 16 8.94 1.76 -2.21
CA TYR A 16 9.87 2.61 -1.50
C TYR A 16 9.96 4.02 -2.11
N CYS A 17 10.04 4.13 -3.43
CA CYS A 17 10.01 5.41 -4.15
C CYS A 17 8.71 6.16 -3.88
N PHE A 18 7.57 5.48 -3.88
CA PHE A 18 6.27 6.08 -3.56
C PHE A 18 6.22 6.60 -2.11
N LEU A 19 6.72 5.83 -1.15
CA LEU A 19 6.85 6.24 0.26
C LEU A 19 7.79 7.45 0.41
N ARG A 20 8.91 7.47 -0.33
CA ARG A 20 9.85 8.60 -0.35
C ARG A 20 9.25 9.86 -0.94
N ILE A 21 8.51 9.76 -2.04
CA ILE A 21 7.79 10.89 -2.65
C ILE A 21 6.77 11.46 -1.64
N LYS A 22 6.05 10.59 -0.92
CA LYS A 22 5.14 11.03 0.16
C LYS A 22 5.86 11.73 1.30
N SER A 23 6.94 11.14 1.81
CA SER A 23 7.76 11.74 2.86
C SER A 23 8.32 13.10 2.42
N PHE A 24 8.74 13.22 1.16
CA PHE A 24 9.17 14.49 0.58
C PHE A 24 8.04 15.52 0.49
N GLN A 25 6.84 15.12 0.05
CA GLN A 25 5.67 16.01 0.03
C GLN A 25 5.23 16.46 1.42
N GLN A 26 5.30 15.58 2.43
CA GLN A 26 5.06 15.95 3.83
C GLN A 26 6.06 17.02 4.29
N ARG A 27 7.35 16.82 4.01
CA ARG A 27 8.40 17.76 4.39
C ARG A 27 8.26 19.11 3.69
N LYS A 28 7.98 19.11 2.38
CA LYS A 28 7.79 20.34 1.58
C LYS A 28 6.61 21.18 2.05
N ASN A 29 5.56 20.53 2.55
CA ASN A 29 4.34 21.21 3.01
C ASN A 29 4.33 21.48 4.52
N SER A 30 5.42 21.19 5.23
CA SER A 30 5.57 21.39 6.67
C SER A 30 4.49 20.72 7.54
N ILE A 31 3.98 19.57 7.10
CA ILE A 31 2.91 18.86 7.81
C ILE A 31 3.54 17.85 8.75
N TYR A 32 3.87 18.30 9.95
CA TYR A 32 4.51 17.50 10.99
C TYR A 32 3.57 17.30 12.18
N LYS A 33 3.34 16.04 12.56
CA LYS A 33 2.53 15.67 13.73
C LYS A 33 3.37 15.54 15.01
N ILE A 34 4.65 15.22 14.87
CA ILE A 34 5.55 14.95 16.00
C ILE A 34 6.24 16.26 16.39
N PRO A 35 6.21 16.67 17.68
CA PRO A 35 6.87 17.89 18.15
C PRO A 35 8.38 17.91 17.83
N GLU A 36 9.01 16.75 17.82
CA GLU A 36 10.43 16.58 17.47
C GLU A 36 10.72 16.95 16.02
N ASP A 37 9.84 16.59 15.07
CA ASP A 37 9.99 16.94 13.65
C ASP A 37 9.75 18.44 13.42
N VAL A 38 8.81 19.04 14.16
CA VAL A 38 8.53 20.48 14.15
C VAL A 38 9.78 21.28 14.59
N ASN A 39 10.44 20.83 15.65
CA ASN A 39 11.68 21.41 16.16
C ASN A 39 12.88 21.18 15.22
N THR A 40 12.93 20.05 14.53
CA THR A 40 14.04 19.69 13.63
C THR A 40 13.96 20.40 12.28
N PHE A 41 12.74 20.64 11.77
CA PHE A 41 12.50 21.23 10.46
C PHE A 41 11.97 22.67 10.50
N GLY A 42 11.85 23.28 11.68
CA GLY A 42 11.49 24.69 11.85
C GLY A 42 10.09 25.03 11.33
N ALA A 43 9.12 24.15 11.57
CA ALA A 43 7.73 24.33 11.14
C ALA A 43 6.83 24.72 12.31
N GLU A 44 5.68 25.36 12.05
CA GLU A 44 4.65 25.55 13.07
C GLU A 44 3.85 24.25 13.26
N GLN A 45 3.55 23.87 14.52
CA GLN A 45 2.57 22.80 14.77
C GLN A 45 1.22 23.24 14.19
N GLN A 46 0.80 22.63 13.09
CA GLN A 46 -0.54 22.87 12.57
C GLN A 46 -1.58 22.30 13.55
N GLN A 47 -2.12 23.19 14.40
CA GLN A 47 -3.41 22.99 15.05
C GLN A 47 -4.43 22.69 13.94
N GLN A 48 -5.23 21.64 14.15
CA GLN A 48 -6.28 21.19 13.24
C GLN A 48 -6.94 22.39 12.55
N ALA A 49 -6.63 22.59 11.27
CA ALA A 49 -7.18 23.70 10.51
C ALA A 49 -8.71 23.57 10.52
N VAL A 50 -9.35 24.50 11.23
CA VAL A 50 -10.80 24.61 11.44
C VAL A 50 -11.55 24.92 10.14
N ASP A 51 -10.85 25.24 9.05
CA ASP A 51 -11.46 25.51 7.75
C ASP A 51 -11.51 24.28 6.86
N GLY A 52 -12.73 23.94 6.43
CA GLY A 52 -13.09 22.73 5.68
C GLY A 52 -12.39 22.48 4.34
N TRP A 53 -11.43 23.33 3.95
CA TRP A 53 -10.72 23.32 2.67
C TRP A 53 -9.21 23.66 2.75
N SER A 54 -8.56 23.46 3.90
CA SER A 54 -7.10 23.61 3.99
C SER A 54 -6.35 22.44 3.29
N LEU A 55 -5.32 22.74 2.50
CA LEU A 55 -4.44 21.74 1.87
C LEU A 55 -3.82 20.80 2.90
N ALA A 56 -3.46 21.34 4.07
CA ALA A 56 -3.01 20.59 5.24
C ALA A 56 -4.03 19.53 5.69
N GLY A 57 -5.30 19.91 5.84
CA GLY A 57 -6.38 19.00 6.21
C GLY A 57 -6.67 17.94 5.14
N HIS A 58 -6.43 18.24 3.85
CA HIS A 58 -6.52 17.24 2.78
C HIS A 58 -5.38 16.22 2.85
N ILE A 59 -4.14 16.68 3.03
CA ILE A 59 -2.98 15.81 3.16
C ILE A 59 -3.10 14.93 4.41
N GLN A 60 -3.55 15.48 5.54
CA GLN A 60 -3.76 14.69 6.76
C GLN A 60 -4.80 13.58 6.55
N ARG A 61 -5.89 13.86 5.82
CA ARG A 61 -6.92 12.85 5.48
C ARG A 61 -6.39 11.79 4.52
N VAL A 62 -5.58 12.16 3.54
CA VAL A 62 -4.88 11.20 2.67
C VAL A 62 -4.00 10.27 3.49
N LEU A 63 -3.16 10.84 4.36
CA LEU A 63 -2.24 10.08 5.20
C LEU A 63 -2.95 9.15 6.17
N ALA A 64 -4.07 9.60 6.77
CA ALA A 64 -4.90 8.76 7.61
C ALA A 64 -5.47 7.57 6.83
N ASN A 65 -5.95 7.81 5.61
CA ASN A 65 -6.44 6.75 4.73
C ASN A 65 -5.30 5.80 4.32
N ASP A 66 -4.11 6.30 3.98
CA ASP A 66 -2.97 5.43 3.69
C ASP A 66 -2.55 4.58 4.88
N ALA A 67 -2.56 5.14 6.09
CA ALA A 67 -2.23 4.42 7.31
C ALA A 67 -3.22 3.29 7.61
N GLU A 68 -4.45 3.38 7.10
CA GLU A 68 -5.45 2.32 7.21
C GLU A 68 -5.20 1.22 6.16
N TYR A 69 -5.07 1.57 4.88
CA TYR A 69 -5.07 0.55 3.80
C TYR A 69 -3.69 -0.02 3.46
N MET A 70 -2.61 0.72 3.68
CA MET A 70 -1.26 0.30 3.30
C MET A 70 -0.73 -0.86 4.17
N PRO A 71 -0.97 -0.91 5.50
CA PRO A 71 -0.59 -2.06 6.31
C PRO A 71 -1.26 -3.37 5.86
N TYR A 72 -2.52 -3.34 5.42
CA TYR A 72 -3.19 -4.54 4.91
C TYR A 72 -2.50 -5.08 3.66
N PHE A 73 -2.14 -4.21 2.71
CA PHE A 73 -1.43 -4.62 1.51
C PHE A 73 -0.04 -5.19 1.83
N LEU A 74 0.71 -4.55 2.73
CA LEU A 74 2.01 -5.03 3.20
C LEU A 74 1.90 -6.39 3.89
N ALA A 75 0.88 -6.58 4.74
CA ALA A 75 0.64 -7.86 5.40
C ALA A 75 0.37 -8.97 4.37
N LEU A 76 -0.43 -8.70 3.34
CA LEU A 76 -0.69 -9.65 2.26
C LEU A 76 0.59 -10.02 1.50
N LEU A 77 1.47 -9.07 1.20
CA LEU A 77 2.78 -9.35 0.58
C LEU A 77 3.67 -10.23 1.45
N VAL A 78 3.71 -9.98 2.76
CA VAL A 78 4.45 -10.83 3.70
C VAL A 78 3.86 -12.25 3.72
N PHE A 79 2.53 -12.38 3.74
CA PHE A 79 1.88 -13.69 3.63
C PHE A 79 2.20 -14.38 2.31
N THR A 80 2.26 -13.67 1.18
CA THR A 80 2.72 -14.23 -0.10
C THR A 80 4.11 -14.80 0.04
N PHE A 81 5.05 -14.00 0.57
CA PHE A 81 6.44 -14.40 0.72
C PHE A 81 6.57 -15.64 1.62
N CYS A 82 5.92 -15.64 2.78
CA CYS A 82 5.90 -16.79 3.67
C CYS A 82 5.29 -18.03 3.01
N ALA A 83 4.19 -17.90 2.27
CA ALA A 83 3.58 -19.01 1.56
C ALA A 83 4.52 -19.58 0.49
N MET A 84 5.21 -18.72 -0.27
CA MET A 84 6.21 -19.10 -1.27
C MET A 84 7.44 -19.77 -0.66
N THR A 85 7.87 -19.37 0.54
CA THR A 85 9.03 -19.95 1.21
C THR A 85 8.71 -21.28 1.91
N PHE A 86 7.53 -21.40 2.54
CA PHE A 86 7.25 -22.48 3.49
C PHE A 86 6.21 -23.51 3.04
N ILE A 87 5.24 -23.14 2.19
CA ILE A 87 4.05 -23.97 1.94
C ILE A 87 4.06 -24.60 0.54
N SER A 88 4.70 -23.99 -0.46
CA SER A 88 4.72 -24.57 -1.80
C SER A 88 5.94 -24.15 -2.60
N GLN A 89 6.39 -25.03 -3.49
CA GLN A 89 6.99 -24.60 -4.76
C GLN A 89 5.90 -23.86 -5.56
N TYR A 90 5.54 -22.66 -5.11
CA TYR A 90 4.43 -21.93 -5.67
C TYR A 90 4.70 -21.60 -7.13
N SER A 91 3.68 -21.84 -7.94
CA SER A 91 3.63 -21.49 -9.35
C SER A 91 4.02 -20.02 -9.55
N GLN A 92 4.96 -19.74 -10.47
CA GLN A 92 5.36 -18.38 -10.86
C GLN A 92 4.14 -17.52 -11.26
N TYR A 93 3.06 -18.15 -11.73
CA TYR A 93 1.81 -17.46 -12.04
C TYR A 93 1.14 -16.83 -10.81
N PHE A 94 1.26 -17.43 -9.62
CA PHE A 94 0.71 -16.83 -8.39
C PHE A 94 1.50 -15.59 -7.99
N LEU A 95 2.83 -15.65 -8.03
CA LEU A 95 3.67 -14.48 -7.80
C LEU A 95 3.32 -13.37 -8.80
N ALA A 96 3.31 -13.68 -10.11
CA ALA A 96 2.97 -12.71 -11.15
C ALA A 96 1.60 -12.04 -10.91
N ARG A 97 0.59 -12.79 -10.46
CA ARG A 97 -0.72 -12.21 -10.09
C ARG A 97 -0.63 -11.26 -8.89
N VAL A 98 0.11 -11.63 -7.84
CA VAL A 98 0.33 -10.74 -6.69
C VAL A 98 1.07 -9.47 -7.11
N LEU A 99 2.03 -9.57 -8.03
CA LEU A 99 2.71 -8.40 -8.58
C LEU A 99 1.73 -7.47 -9.33
N VAL A 100 0.85 -8.04 -10.17
CA VAL A 100 -0.22 -7.27 -10.83
C VAL A 100 -1.12 -6.58 -9.81
N TYR A 101 -1.47 -7.25 -8.71
CA TYR A 101 -2.23 -6.62 -7.62
C TYR A 101 -1.47 -5.47 -6.98
N GLY A 102 -0.15 -5.58 -6.78
CA GLY A 102 0.66 -4.48 -6.27
C GLY A 102 0.69 -3.26 -7.18
N ILE A 103 0.77 -3.48 -8.50
CA ILE A 103 0.72 -2.40 -9.48
C ILE A 103 -0.66 -1.72 -9.44
N LEU A 104 -1.75 -2.49 -9.48
CA LEU A 104 -3.12 -1.95 -9.43
C LEU A 104 -3.41 -1.22 -8.13
N PHE A 105 -2.95 -1.76 -6.99
CA PHE A 105 -3.05 -1.11 -5.69
C PHE A 105 -2.33 0.25 -5.71
N THR A 106 -1.09 0.28 -6.20
CA THR A 106 -0.29 1.51 -6.28
C THR A 106 -0.96 2.56 -7.16
N ILE A 107 -1.48 2.16 -8.33
CA ILE A 107 -2.25 3.04 -9.21
C ILE A 107 -3.50 3.57 -8.49
N GLY A 108 -4.25 2.72 -7.80
CA GLY A 108 -5.43 3.11 -7.02
C GLY A 108 -5.08 4.15 -5.95
N ARG A 109 -4.00 3.93 -5.18
CA ARG A 109 -3.51 4.89 -4.18
C ARG A 109 -3.04 6.20 -4.81
N TYR A 110 -2.38 6.14 -5.95
CA TYR A 110 -1.91 7.33 -6.67
C TYR A 110 -3.10 8.18 -7.14
N ILE A 111 -4.07 7.56 -7.82
CA ILE A 111 -5.31 8.23 -8.26
C ILE A 111 -6.04 8.83 -7.06
N HIS A 112 -6.21 8.08 -5.98
CA HIS A 112 -6.85 8.54 -4.75
C HIS A 112 -6.14 9.77 -4.18
N THR A 113 -4.81 9.70 -4.05
CA THR A 113 -3.97 10.75 -3.45
C THR A 113 -4.00 12.02 -4.29
N ILE A 114 -3.74 11.93 -5.59
CA ILE A 114 -3.75 13.09 -6.49
C ILE A 114 -5.15 13.73 -6.53
N SER A 115 -6.19 12.91 -6.63
CA SER A 115 -7.57 13.40 -6.63
C SER A 115 -7.94 14.12 -5.33
N TYR A 116 -7.39 13.69 -4.21
CA TYR A 116 -7.53 14.39 -2.93
C TYR A 116 -6.85 15.75 -2.92
N LEU A 117 -5.65 15.85 -3.52
CA LEU A 117 -4.89 17.10 -3.57
C LEU A 117 -5.54 18.15 -4.48
N ILE A 118 -6.11 17.74 -5.61
CA ILE A 118 -6.77 18.64 -6.57
C ILE A 118 -8.26 18.90 -6.26
N GLY A 119 -8.81 18.29 -5.20
CA GLY A 119 -10.22 18.44 -4.82
C GLY A 119 -11.22 17.68 -5.71
N ASN A 120 -10.78 16.71 -6.51
CA ASN A 120 -11.66 15.91 -7.37
C ASN A 120 -12.33 14.77 -6.59
N ILE A 121 -13.63 14.90 -6.31
CA ILE A 121 -14.40 13.94 -5.52
C ILE A 121 -14.54 12.57 -6.23
N TYR A 122 -14.83 12.56 -7.52
CA TYR A 122 -15.03 11.31 -8.27
C TYR A 122 -13.74 10.50 -8.37
N GLY A 123 -12.61 11.17 -8.62
CA GLY A 123 -11.30 10.52 -8.65
C GLY A 123 -10.90 9.94 -7.28
N ARG A 124 -11.27 10.61 -6.18
CA ARG A 124 -11.07 10.08 -4.83
C ARG A 124 -11.85 8.78 -4.63
N ILE A 125 -13.15 8.79 -4.92
CA ILE A 125 -13.99 7.60 -4.77
C ILE A 125 -13.49 6.45 -5.65
N LEU A 126 -13.14 6.74 -6.90
CA LEU A 126 -12.63 5.75 -7.85
C LEU A 126 -11.32 5.12 -7.36
N GLY A 127 -10.33 5.93 -6.97
CA GLY A 127 -9.05 5.41 -6.46
C GLY A 127 -9.21 4.60 -5.17
N PHE A 128 -10.14 5.00 -4.29
CA PHE A 128 -10.51 4.24 -3.11
C PHE A 128 -11.12 2.88 -3.46
N LEU A 129 -12.12 2.86 -4.36
CA LEU A 129 -12.78 1.62 -4.78
C LEU A 129 -11.79 0.64 -5.42
N ILE A 130 -10.90 1.12 -6.30
CA ILE A 130 -9.84 0.28 -6.89
C ILE A 130 -8.98 -0.34 -5.77
N THR A 131 -8.59 0.46 -4.78
CA THR A 131 -7.78 -0.01 -3.64
C THR A 131 -8.49 -1.14 -2.87
N VAL A 132 -9.76 -0.95 -2.53
CA VAL A 132 -10.56 -1.92 -1.77
C VAL A 132 -10.80 -3.20 -2.58
N ILE A 133 -11.15 -3.07 -3.86
CA ILE A 133 -11.39 -4.22 -4.74
C ILE A 133 -10.12 -5.06 -4.87
N VAL A 134 -8.97 -4.41 -5.09
CA VAL A 134 -7.68 -5.11 -5.18
C VAL A 134 -7.38 -5.85 -3.87
N LEU A 135 -7.49 -5.18 -2.72
CA LEU A 135 -7.26 -5.82 -1.42
C LEU A 135 -8.18 -7.03 -1.20
N PHE A 136 -9.46 -6.90 -1.56
CA PHE A 136 -10.44 -7.96 -1.40
C PHE A 136 -10.14 -9.17 -2.30
N VAL A 137 -9.89 -8.94 -3.60
CA VAL A 137 -9.55 -9.99 -4.56
C VAL A 137 -8.24 -10.68 -4.17
N THR A 138 -7.20 -9.91 -3.83
CA THR A 138 -5.92 -10.45 -3.37
C THR A 138 -6.10 -11.31 -2.12
N SER A 139 -6.94 -10.90 -1.17
CA SER A 139 -7.21 -11.68 0.04
C SER A 139 -7.87 -13.03 -0.27
N ILE A 140 -8.87 -13.04 -1.16
CA ILE A 140 -9.53 -14.29 -1.61
C ILE A 140 -8.53 -15.22 -2.28
N ASP A 141 -7.70 -14.69 -3.18
CA ASP A 141 -6.67 -15.49 -3.85
C ASP A 141 -5.70 -16.10 -2.83
N HIS A 142 -5.23 -15.33 -1.86
CA HIS A 142 -4.34 -15.86 -0.81
C HIS A 142 -4.99 -17.03 -0.08
N VAL A 143 -6.24 -16.89 0.36
CA VAL A 143 -6.97 -17.97 1.03
C VAL A 143 -7.08 -19.19 0.13
N TYR A 144 -7.45 -19.02 -1.14
CA TYR A 144 -7.56 -20.14 -2.09
C TYR A 144 -6.23 -20.86 -2.30
N TYR A 145 -5.16 -20.12 -2.58
CA TYR A 145 -3.85 -20.69 -2.88
C TYR A 145 -3.21 -21.33 -1.64
N ILE A 146 -3.31 -20.72 -0.46
CA ILE A 146 -2.82 -21.30 0.80
C ILE A 146 -3.58 -22.59 1.10
N THR A 147 -4.91 -22.56 1.03
CA THR A 147 -5.75 -23.74 1.28
C THR A 147 -5.38 -24.88 0.33
N LYS A 148 -5.28 -24.61 -0.97
CA LYS A 148 -4.88 -25.60 -1.98
C LYS A 148 -3.47 -26.13 -1.73
N GLY A 149 -2.53 -25.26 -1.37
CA GLY A 149 -1.16 -25.65 -1.01
C GLY A 149 -1.13 -26.63 0.16
N LEU A 150 -1.89 -26.33 1.23
CA LEU A 150 -1.99 -27.20 2.41
C LEU A 150 -2.65 -28.55 2.10
N TYR A 151 -3.66 -28.60 1.23
CA TYR A 151 -4.27 -29.87 0.79
C TYR A 151 -3.27 -30.77 0.07
N ASN A 152 -2.37 -30.21 -0.74
CA ASN A 152 -1.36 -30.98 -1.48
C ASN A 152 -0.20 -31.48 -0.60
N LEU A 153 -0.02 -30.92 0.60
CA LEU A 153 0.97 -31.38 1.58
C LEU A 153 0.46 -32.50 2.48
N LYS A 154 -0.84 -32.82 2.43
CA LYS A 154 -1.41 -33.91 3.20
C LYS A 154 -0.86 -35.23 2.65
N PRO A 155 -0.20 -36.08 3.47
CA PRO A 155 0.23 -37.39 3.00
C PRO A 155 -1.01 -38.18 2.55
N ASN A 156 -0.94 -38.78 1.36
CA ASN A 156 -1.97 -39.73 0.93
C ASN A 156 -2.06 -40.85 1.99
N PRO A 157 -3.27 -41.24 2.40
CA PRO A 157 -3.45 -42.35 3.34
C PRO A 157 -2.90 -43.67 2.79
#